data_AF-A0A1F9MBW0-F1
#
_entry.id   AF-A0A1F9MBW0-F1
#
_cell.length_a   1.000
_cell.length_b   1.000
_cell.length_c   1.000
_cell.angle_alpha   90.00
_cell.angle_beta   90.00
_cell.angle_gamma   90.00
#
_symmetry.space_group_name_H-M   'P 1'
#
loop_
_entity.id
_entity.type
_entity.pdbx_description
1 polymer ?
#
loop_
_entity_poly.entity_id
_entity_poly.type
_entity_poly.pdbx_seq_one_letter_code
_entity_poly.pdbx_strand_id
1 'polypeptide(L)' 'MQAVEFKSKPHDNVVDLPANLREWNDRQVRVILLADEEPTHPASSSTFKAISLKTSNFRFDRDAANAR' A
#
# COMPACT_ATOMS: atom_id res chain seq x y z
N MET A 1 -29.26 -6.01 -18.48
CA MET A 1 -29.17 -5.55 -17.09
C MET A 1 -27.99 -4.59 -17.03
N GLN A 2 -28.19 -3.35 -16.58
CA GLN A 2 -27.16 -2.32 -16.54
C GLN A 2 -26.76 -2.11 -15.08
N ALA A 3 -25.47 -2.35 -14.75
CA ALA A 3 -24.94 -2.09 -13.42
C ALA A 3 -24.56 -0.60 -13.32
N VAL A 4 -24.76 -0.01 -12.13
CA VAL A 4 -24.32 1.35 -11.84
C VAL A 4 -23.03 1.25 -11.04
N GLU A 5 -21.95 1.79 -11.60
CA GLU A 5 -20.63 1.79 -10.99
C GLU A 5 -20.32 3.18 -10.45
N PHE A 6 -19.90 3.25 -9.19
CA PHE A 6 -19.44 4.48 -8.57
C PHE A 6 -18.35 4.16 -7.55
N LYS A 7 -17.46 5.13 -7.34
CA LYS A 7 -16.43 5.06 -6.29
C LYS A 7 -16.93 5.81 -5.07
N SER A 8 -16.90 5.17 -3.92
CA SER A 8 -17.25 5.77 -2.64
C SER A 8 -16.32 5.23 -1.56
N LYS A 9 -16.10 6.04 -0.52
CA LYS A 9 -15.31 5.62 0.64
C LYS A 9 -16.29 5.14 1.71
N PRO A 10 -16.17 3.88 2.19
CA PRO A 10 -16.99 3.43 3.30
C PRO A 10 -16.66 4.25 4.55
N HIS A 11 -17.69 4.70 5.25
CA HIS A 11 -17.59 5.36 6.55
C HIS A 11 -18.46 4.60 7.55
N ASP A 12 -17.91 4.18 8.69
CA ASP A 12 -18.63 3.39 9.70
C ASP A 12 -19.35 2.14 9.16
N ASN A 13 -18.72 1.46 8.20
CA ASN A 13 -19.29 0.31 7.47
C ASN A 13 -20.52 0.63 6.61
N VAL A 14 -20.80 1.90 6.37
CA VAL A 14 -21.84 2.41 5.48
C VAL A 14 -21.20 2.95 4.20
N VAL A 15 -21.73 2.57 3.04
CA VAL A 15 -21.36 3.15 1.75
C VAL A 15 -22.47 4.10 1.34
N ASP A 16 -22.16 5.39 1.31
CA ASP A 16 -23.12 6.39 0.86
C ASP A 16 -23.38 6.25 -0.64
N LEU A 17 -24.67 6.13 -1.00
CA LEU A 17 -25.09 6.20 -2.39
C LEU A 17 -25.00 7.65 -2.89
N PRO A 18 -24.53 7.87 -4.13
CA PRO A 18 -24.51 9.18 -4.73
C PRO A 18 -25.93 9.75 -4.88
N ALA A 19 -26.05 11.09 -4.90
CA ALA A 19 -27.33 11.79 -4.78
C ALA A 19 -28.38 11.38 -5.84
N ASN A 20 -27.92 11.00 -7.03
CA ASN A 20 -28.73 10.50 -8.14
C ASN A 20 -29.34 9.11 -7.90
N LEU A 21 -28.90 8.38 -6.86
CA LEU A 21 -29.39 7.03 -6.53
C LEU A 21 -30.11 6.98 -5.18
N ARG A 22 -30.41 8.12 -4.55
CA ARG A 22 -31.11 8.16 -3.25
C ARG A 22 -32.47 7.48 -3.25
N GLU A 23 -33.15 7.47 -4.39
CA GLU A 23 -34.43 6.78 -4.61
C GLU A 23 -34.34 5.25 -4.39
N TRP A 24 -33.14 4.68 -4.36
CA TRP A 24 -32.90 3.25 -4.15
C TRP A 24 -32.76 2.87 -2.67
N ASN A 25 -32.72 3.85 -1.75
CA ASN A 25 -32.60 3.58 -0.30
C ASN A 25 -33.76 2.72 0.24
N ASP A 26 -34.96 2.89 -0.30
CA ASP A 26 -36.15 2.15 0.15
C ASP A 26 -36.35 0.81 -0.61
N ARG A 27 -35.38 0.41 -1.44
CA ARG A 27 -35.48 -0.79 -2.28
C ARG A 27 -34.42 -1.81 -1.90
N GLN A 28 -34.78 -3.08 -1.99
CA GLN A 28 -33.82 -4.16 -1.83
C GLN A 28 -32.91 -4.23 -3.07
N VAL A 29 -31.62 -3.97 -2.89
CA VAL A 29 -30.62 -3.94 -3.96
C VAL A 29 -29.52 -4.98 -3.73
N ARG A 30 -28.94 -5.48 -4.82
CA ARG A 30 -27.74 -6.33 -4.78
C ARG A 30 -26.53 -5.46 -5.09
N VAL A 31 -25.53 -5.49 -4.22
CA VAL A 31 -24.33 -4.67 -4.33
C VAL A 31 -23.12 -5.57 -4.61
N ILE A 32 -22.27 -5.16 -5.54
CA ILE A 32 -20.97 -5.79 -5.80
C ILE A 32 -19.91 -4.80 -5.35
N LEU A 33 -19.11 -5.18 -4.35
CA LEU A 33 -18.01 -4.37 -3.85
C LEU A 33 -16.72 -4.78 -4.58
N LEU A 34 -16.08 -3.82 -5.22
CA LEU A 34 -14.77 -3.97 -5.84
C LEU A 34 -13.80 -3.11 -5.05
N ALA A 35 -12.83 -3.74 -4.40
CA ALA A 35 -11.74 -3.01 -3.78
C ALA A 35 -10.76 -2.58 -4.87
N ASP A 36 -10.56 -1.28 -5.04
CA ASP A 36 -9.40 -0.79 -5.76
C ASP A 36 -8.18 -1.13 -4.90
N GLU A 37 -7.25 -1.93 -5.43
CA GLU A 37 -5.92 -2.03 -4.82
C GLU A 37 -5.32 -0.63 -4.85
N GLU A 38 -5.13 0.00 -3.69
CA GLU A 38 -4.29 1.19 -3.64
C GLU A 38 -2.94 0.81 -4.28
N PRO A 39 -2.35 1.66 -5.12
CA PRO A 39 -1.01 1.40 -5.60
C PRO A 39 -0.14 1.26 -4.35
N THR A 40 0.31 0.03 -4.08
CA THR A 40 1.23 -0.30 -3.01
C THR A 40 2.34 0.73 -3.10
N HIS A 41 2.35 1.72 -2.19
CA HIS A 41 3.40 2.73 -2.18
C HIS A 41 4.70 1.93 -2.14
N PRO A 42 5.58 2.04 -3.15
CA PRO A 42 6.83 1.30 -3.12
C PRO A 42 7.51 1.71 -1.83
N ALA A 43 7.78 0.72 -0.97
CA ALA A 43 8.39 0.91 0.32
C ALA A 43 9.51 1.93 0.15
N SER A 44 9.39 3.08 0.81
CA SER A 44 10.28 4.23 0.66
C SER A 44 11.71 3.70 0.56
N SER A 45 12.36 3.94 -0.58
CA SER A 45 13.67 3.41 -0.88
C SER A 45 14.57 3.63 0.34
N SER A 46 14.94 2.54 1.01
CA SER A 46 15.86 2.57 2.15
C SER A 46 17.11 3.30 1.66
N THR A 47 17.26 4.55 2.06
CA THR A 47 18.36 5.38 1.62
C THR A 47 19.62 4.72 2.19
N PHE A 48 20.45 4.16 1.32
CA PHE A 48 21.70 3.53 1.72
C PHE A 48 22.50 4.54 2.54
N LYS A 49 22.59 4.33 3.86
CA LYS A 49 23.37 5.19 4.74
C LYS A 49 24.84 4.87 4.51
N ALA A 50 25.47 5.60 3.59
CA ALA A 50 26.91 5.57 3.44
C ALA A 50 27.55 6.04 4.74
N ILE A 51 28.13 5.11 5.49
CA ILE A 51 28.92 5.41 6.68
C ILE A 51 30.36 5.67 6.26
N SER A 52 30.92 6.79 6.70
CA SER A 52 32.35 7.06 6.56
C SER A 52 33.10 6.32 7.67
N LEU A 53 33.57 5.12 7.37
CA LEU A 53 34.44 4.35 8.26
C LEU A 53 35.87 4.86 8.12
N LYS A 54 36.47 5.33 9.23
CA LYS A 54 37.90 5.69 9.26
C LYS A 54 38.75 4.41 9.21
N THR A 55 39.15 4.00 8.01
CA THR A 55 39.96 2.79 7.77
C THR A 55 41.47 3.07 7.80
N SER A 56 41.91 4.27 8.16
CA SER A 56 43.32 4.71 8.03
C SER A 56 44.32 3.82 8.77
N ASN A 57 43.90 3.08 9.79
CA ASN A 57 44.74 2.13 10.53
C ASN A 57 44.21 0.68 10.49
N PHE A 58 43.21 0.40 9.65
CA PHE A 58 42.67 -0.96 9.51
C PHE A 58 43.45 -1.72 8.45
N ARG A 59 44.12 -2.81 8.85
CA ARG A 59 44.78 -3.73 7.94
C ARG A 59 44.00 -5.04 7.96
N PHE A 60 43.38 -5.37 6.83
CA PHE A 60 42.63 -6.61 6.69
C PHE A 60 43.58 -7.81 6.74
N ASP A 61 43.38 -8.70 7.70
CA ASP A 61 44.10 -9.97 7.81
C ASP A 61 43.36 -11.05 7.00
N ARG A 62 43.92 -11.37 5.84
CA ARG A 62 43.35 -12.35 4.93
C ARG A 62 43.46 -13.77 5.47
N ASP A 63 44.52 -14.08 6.19
CA ASP A 63 44.81 -15.44 6.63
C ASP A 63 43.90 -15.84 7.80
N ALA A 64 43.63 -14.91 8.71
CA ALA A 64 42.64 -15.10 9.78
C ALA A 64 41.20 -15.24 9.25
N ALA A 65 40.84 -14.54 8.17
CA ALA A 65 39.50 -14.60 7.57
C ALA A 65 39.22 -15.92 6.83
N ASN A 66 40.25 -16.50 6.20
CA ASN A 66 40.15 -17.75 5.45
C ASN A 66 40.24 -19.01 6.34
N ALA A 67 40.59 -18.86 7.61
CA ALA A 67 40.69 -19.97 8.57
C ALA A 67 39.33 -20.35 9.22
N ARG A 68 38.22 -19.80 8.73
CA ARG A 68 36.85 -20.08 9.18
C ARG A 68 36.07 -20.94 8.20
#